data_AF-A0AA90T4A1-F1
#
_entry.id   AF-A0AA90T4A1-F1
#
_cell.length_a   1.000
_cell.length_b   1.000
_cell.length_c   1.000
_cell.angle_alpha   90.00
_cell.angle_beta   90.00
_cell.angle_gamma   90.00
#
_symmetry.space_group_name_H-M   'P 1'
#
loop_
_entity.id
_entity.type
_entity.pdbx_description
1 polymer ?
#
loop_
_entity_poly.entity_id
_entity_poly.type
_entity_poly.pdbx_seq_one_letter_code
_entity_poly.pdbx_strand_id
1 'polypeptide(L)'
;MPVQLPLYRHPTMTVVIDDDRSSLAVLDFHLEQSLAKTTFNRARAALDWVSDIFSRVDPGGPQLLGFEDECGEGGTTAESDLERIYHFVGDPQRFSLPTVVVIDYAMPDMDGLEFCEAAADLPCKKIMFTARADASFAVAAFNRGLIHRFIRKQEPDALDQLEAAIDALQNTYFLDQSRSQAGQL
;
A
#
# COMPACT_ATOMS: atom_id res chain seq x y z
N MET A 1 -23.81 7.49 2.99
CA MET A 1 -22.83 6.98 3.97
C MET A 1 -21.90 8.12 4.35
N PRO A 2 -21.42 8.22 5.60
CA PRO A 2 -20.49 9.28 5.99
C PRO A 2 -19.18 9.14 5.20
N VAL A 3 -18.67 10.26 4.70
CA VAL A 3 -17.36 10.33 4.05
C VAL A 3 -16.30 10.16 5.13
N GLN A 4 -15.45 9.15 5.00
CA GLN A 4 -14.28 8.97 5.87
C GLN A 4 -13.07 9.62 5.22
N LEU A 5 -12.41 10.51 5.95
CA LEU A 5 -11.20 11.20 5.53
C LEU A 5 -10.02 10.72 6.38
N PRO A 6 -8.86 10.40 5.77
CA PRO A 6 -7.66 10.10 6.55
C PRO A 6 -7.13 11.37 7.23
N LEU A 7 -6.39 11.20 8.34
CA LEU A 7 -5.78 12.31 9.08
C LEU A 7 -4.80 13.11 8.21
N TYR A 8 -4.09 12.43 7.31
CA TYR A 8 -3.22 13.02 6.30
C TYR A 8 -3.14 12.12 5.07
N ARG A 9 -2.73 12.70 3.92
CA ARG A 9 -2.46 11.97 2.69
C ARG A 9 -1.37 12.70 1.90
N HIS A 10 -0.50 11.96 1.25
CA HIS A 10 0.49 12.50 0.31
C HIS A 10 0.69 11.52 -0.86
N PRO A 11 1.29 11.97 -1.97
CA PRO A 11 1.74 11.08 -3.03
C PRO A 11 2.68 9.99 -2.49
N THR A 12 2.51 8.77 -2.96
CA THR A 12 3.26 7.59 -2.51
C THR A 12 3.69 6.75 -3.70
N MET A 13 4.55 5.77 -3.46
CA MET A 13 5.11 4.91 -4.50
C MET A 13 4.24 3.68 -4.72
N THR A 14 3.95 3.37 -5.98
CA THR A 14 3.42 2.07 -6.41
C THR A 14 4.57 1.19 -6.89
N VAL A 15 4.69 0.00 -6.33
CA VAL A 15 5.72 -0.98 -6.72
C VAL A 15 5.10 -2.00 -7.64
N VAL A 16 5.69 -2.23 -8.81
CA VAL A 16 5.22 -3.25 -9.78
C VAL A 16 6.28 -4.34 -9.92
N ILE A 17 5.87 -5.59 -9.76
CA ILE A 17 6.76 -6.75 -9.76
C ILE A 17 6.27 -7.74 -10.80
N ASP A 18 7.07 -7.97 -11.83
CA ASP A 18 6.77 -8.90 -12.92
C ASP A 18 8.09 -9.32 -13.59
N ASP A 19 8.34 -10.62 -13.74
CA ASP A 19 9.57 -11.12 -14.36
C ASP A 19 9.60 -10.88 -15.88
N ASP A 20 8.44 -10.69 -16.51
CA ASP A 20 8.33 -10.29 -17.91
C ASP A 20 8.49 -8.78 -18.08
N ARG A 21 9.64 -8.39 -18.63
CA ARG A 21 9.96 -7.00 -18.97
C ARG A 21 8.98 -6.38 -19.97
N SER A 22 8.38 -7.19 -20.83
CA SER A 22 7.41 -6.70 -21.83
C SER A 22 6.13 -6.26 -21.13
N SER A 23 5.63 -7.07 -20.20
CA SER A 23 4.51 -6.74 -19.33
C SER A 23 4.77 -5.49 -18.48
N LEU A 24 5.97 -5.36 -17.89
CA LEU A 24 6.37 -4.14 -17.18
C LEU A 24 6.33 -2.89 -18.07
N ALA A 25 6.79 -2.99 -19.32
CA ALA A 25 6.77 -1.86 -20.25
C ALA A 25 5.34 -1.44 -20.64
N VAL A 26 4.42 -2.40 -20.78
CA VAL A 26 3.00 -2.11 -21.03
C VAL A 26 2.38 -1.39 -19.83
N LEU A 27 2.65 -1.86 -18.62
CA LEU A 27 2.18 -1.21 -17.38
C LEU A 27 2.78 0.18 -17.20
N ASP A 28 4.06 0.35 -17.51
CA ASP A 28 4.73 1.65 -17.45
C ASP A 28 4.11 2.66 -18.42
N PHE A 29 3.74 2.20 -19.62
CA PHE A 29 3.09 3.04 -20.63
C PHE A 29 1.63 3.38 -20.30
N HIS A 30 0.87 2.42 -19.77
CA HIS A 30 -0.57 2.57 -19.56
C HIS A 30 -0.88 3.34 -18.27
N LEU A 31 -0.22 2.99 -17.16
CA LEU A 31 -0.46 3.63 -15.88
C LEU A 31 -0.17 5.13 -15.96
N GLU A 32 -1.05 5.96 -15.40
CA GLU A 32 -0.94 7.42 -15.43
C GLU A 32 0.50 7.91 -15.18
N GLN A 33 0.96 8.87 -15.98
CA GLN A 33 2.29 9.48 -15.81
C GLN A 33 2.43 10.24 -14.48
N SER A 34 1.30 10.57 -13.85
CA SER A 34 1.23 11.21 -12.53
C SER A 34 1.55 10.23 -11.38
N LEU A 35 1.42 8.92 -11.63
CA LEU A 35 1.63 7.88 -10.64
C LEU A 35 3.13 7.64 -10.44
N ALA A 36 3.62 7.96 -9.24
CA ALA A 36 4.97 7.57 -8.85
C ALA A 36 5.03 6.04 -8.78
N LYS A 37 5.86 5.44 -9.63
CA LYS A 37 6.00 3.99 -9.73
C LYS A 37 7.44 3.55 -9.88
N THR A 38 7.72 2.36 -9.39
CA THR A 38 9.00 1.67 -9.59
C THR A 38 8.73 0.22 -9.98
N THR A 39 9.58 -0.34 -10.84
CA THR A 39 9.38 -1.67 -11.42
C THR A 39 10.52 -2.61 -11.04
N PHE A 40 10.19 -3.86 -10.76
CA PHE A 40 11.15 -4.90 -10.44
C PHE A 40 10.88 -6.13 -11.29
N ASN A 41 11.94 -6.69 -11.87
CA ASN A 41 11.86 -7.95 -12.61
C ASN A 41 12.28 -9.18 -11.78
N ARG A 42 12.51 -9.00 -10.48
CA ARG A 42 12.82 -10.07 -9.53
C ARG A 42 12.10 -9.80 -8.21
N ALA A 43 11.30 -10.75 -7.76
CA ALA A 43 10.53 -10.66 -6.52
C ALA A 43 11.39 -10.41 -5.28
N ARG A 44 12.53 -11.10 -5.17
CA ARG A 44 13.45 -10.94 -4.03
C ARG A 44 13.98 -9.51 -3.90
N ALA A 45 14.43 -8.93 -5.01
CA ALA A 45 14.95 -7.56 -5.02
C ALA A 45 13.88 -6.53 -4.63
N ALA A 46 12.63 -6.76 -5.07
CA ALA A 46 11.51 -5.93 -4.66
C ALA A 46 11.21 -6.06 -3.17
N LEU A 47 11.22 -7.27 -2.62
CA LEU A 47 10.94 -7.51 -1.21
C LEU A 47 11.98 -6.85 -0.31
N ASP A 48 13.25 -7.01 -0.65
CA ASP A 48 14.37 -6.41 0.07
C ASP A 48 14.25 -4.87 0.05
N TRP A 49 13.91 -4.29 -1.10
CA TRP A 49 13.71 -2.85 -1.24
C TRP A 49 12.51 -2.32 -0.45
N VAL A 50 11.35 -2.98 -0.54
CA VAL A 50 10.14 -2.59 0.19
C VAL A 50 10.38 -2.64 1.70
N SER A 51 11.04 -3.71 2.18
CA SER A 51 11.38 -3.88 3.59
C SER A 51 12.38 -2.83 4.07
N ASP A 52 13.40 -2.52 3.26
CA ASP A 52 14.37 -1.47 3.56
C ASP A 52 13.70 -0.10 3.70
N ILE A 53 12.77 0.27 2.80
CA ILE A 53 12.04 1.54 2.90
C ILE A 53 11.21 1.61 4.19
N PHE A 54 10.44 0.56 4.52
CA PHE A 54 9.65 0.54 5.76
C PHE A 54 10.51 0.51 7.03
N SER A 55 11.78 0.11 6.95
CA SER A 55 12.71 0.20 8.08
C SER A 55 13.27 1.61 8.29
N ARG A 56 13.25 2.45 7.24
CA ARG A 56 13.80 3.82 7.26
C ARG A 56 12.74 4.89 7.49
N VAL A 57 11.56 4.69 6.90
CA VAL A 57 10.43 5.60 7.01
C VAL A 57 9.53 5.06 8.11
N ASP A 58 9.25 5.88 9.14
CA ASP A 58 8.28 5.52 10.18
C ASP A 58 6.89 5.37 9.52
N PRO A 59 6.39 4.12 9.34
CA PRO A 59 5.08 3.92 8.73
C PRO A 59 3.96 4.24 9.72
N GLY A 60 4.28 4.30 11.02
CA GLY A 60 3.36 4.51 12.11
C GLY A 60 2.79 5.92 12.15
N GLY A 61 3.30 6.85 11.33
CA GLY A 61 2.72 8.16 11.11
C GLY A 61 2.52 9.01 12.37
N PRO A 62 1.94 10.21 12.22
CA PRO A 62 1.35 10.94 13.34
C PRO A 62 0.22 10.12 13.94
N GLN A 63 0.20 9.95 15.26
CA GLN A 63 -0.82 9.16 15.97
C GLN A 63 -2.05 10.03 16.26
N LEU A 64 -3.14 9.43 16.75
CA LEU A 64 -4.20 10.18 17.40
C LEU A 64 -4.09 9.82 18.88
N LEU A 65 -3.49 10.70 19.68
CA LEU A 65 -3.44 10.48 21.12
C LEU A 65 -4.85 10.64 21.70
N GLY A 66 -5.36 9.55 22.27
CA GLY A 66 -6.60 9.54 23.03
C GLY A 66 -6.39 10.16 24.39
N PHE A 67 -7.38 10.93 24.82
CA PHE A 67 -7.38 11.55 26.13
C PHE A 67 -7.99 10.57 27.13
N GLU A 68 -7.26 10.28 28.22
CA GLU A 68 -7.90 9.88 29.47
C GLU A 68 -8.61 11.12 30.04
N ASP A 69 -9.93 11.01 30.20
CA ASP A 69 -10.82 12.07 30.63
C ASP A 69 -10.68 12.29 32.15
N GLU A 70 -9.72 13.12 32.57
CA GLU A 70 -9.68 13.65 33.93
C GLU A 70 -10.02 15.15 33.94
N CYS A 71 -11.31 15.42 34.11
CA CYS A 71 -11.90 16.62 34.73
C CYS A 71 -11.73 17.98 34.04
N GLY A 72 -12.86 18.51 33.52
CA GLY A 72 -13.30 19.88 33.81
C GLY A 72 -13.01 20.98 32.76
N GLU A 73 -14.10 21.49 32.19
CA GLU A 73 -14.28 22.81 31.55
C GLU A 73 -13.16 23.40 30.66
N GLY A 74 -13.37 23.29 29.35
CA GLY A 74 -13.22 24.45 28.45
C GLY A 74 -11.85 24.65 27.79
N GLY A 75 -11.58 23.88 26.74
CA GLY A 75 -10.54 24.19 25.74
C GLY A 75 -9.68 22.98 25.40
N THR A 76 -10.14 22.16 24.46
CA THR A 76 -9.41 20.98 23.97
C THR A 76 -8.36 21.41 22.94
N THR A 77 -7.11 21.66 23.34
CA THR A 77 -6.01 21.86 22.39
C THR A 77 -5.29 20.54 22.11
N ALA A 78 -5.51 20.00 20.92
CA ALA A 78 -4.83 18.82 20.36
C ALA A 78 -3.37 19.15 19.98
N GLU A 79 -2.53 19.44 20.97
CA GLU A 79 -1.23 20.09 20.74
C GLU A 79 -0.04 19.16 20.45
N SER A 80 -0.20 17.82 20.45
CA SER A 80 0.96 16.90 20.33
C SER A 80 1.07 16.09 19.02
N ASP A 81 0.04 16.04 18.17
CA ASP A 81 0.08 15.26 16.91
C ASP A 81 0.40 16.08 15.65
N LEU A 82 0.11 17.39 15.67
CA LEU A 82 0.42 18.28 14.55
C LEU A 82 1.93 18.40 14.30
N GLU A 83 2.76 18.33 15.33
CA GLU A 83 4.22 18.39 15.18
C GLU A 83 4.76 17.15 14.45
N ARG A 84 4.21 15.96 14.73
CA ARG A 84 4.55 14.73 13.99
C ARG A 84 4.05 14.78 12.55
N ILE A 85 2.82 15.26 12.30
CA ILE A 85 2.31 15.48 10.94
C ILE A 85 3.27 16.42 10.21
N TYR A 86 3.66 17.53 10.84
CA TYR A 86 4.53 18.54 10.26
C TYR A 86 5.93 17.99 9.94
N HIS A 87 6.55 17.23 10.86
CA HIS A 87 7.85 16.63 10.64
C HIS A 87 7.81 15.59 9.52
N PHE A 88 6.80 14.71 9.54
CA PHE A 88 6.59 13.72 8.49
C PHE A 88 6.31 14.38 7.13
N VAL A 89 5.58 15.50 7.12
CA VAL A 89 5.35 16.29 5.91
C VAL A 89 6.64 16.92 5.38
N GLY A 90 7.59 17.22 6.26
CA GLY A 90 8.91 17.74 5.90
C GLY A 90 9.85 16.70 5.30
N ASP A 91 9.61 15.40 5.52
CA ASP A 91 10.51 14.33 5.06
C ASP A 91 10.37 14.09 3.54
N PRO A 92 11.41 14.33 2.73
CA PRO A 92 11.38 14.03 1.30
C PRO A 92 11.26 12.53 1.00
N GLN A 93 11.67 11.65 1.92
CA GLN A 93 11.61 10.20 1.73
C GLN A 93 10.17 9.66 1.78
N ARG A 94 9.21 10.42 2.32
CA ARG A 94 7.79 10.01 2.37
C ARG A 94 7.20 9.63 1.01
N PHE A 95 7.68 10.25 -0.07
CA PHE A 95 7.20 9.94 -1.43
C PHE A 95 7.65 8.56 -1.92
N SER A 96 8.68 7.98 -1.30
CA SER A 96 9.18 6.64 -1.62
C SER A 96 8.41 5.52 -0.91
N LEU A 97 7.49 5.86 -0.01
CA LEU A 97 6.72 4.91 0.79
C LEU A 97 5.89 3.99 -0.13
N PRO A 98 6.13 2.66 -0.13
CA PRO A 98 5.47 1.73 -1.03
C PRO A 98 4.10 1.30 -0.48
N THR A 99 3.08 2.11 -0.73
CA THR A 99 1.73 1.88 -0.18
C THR A 99 0.96 0.80 -0.93
N VAL A 100 1.20 0.64 -2.23
CA VAL A 100 0.59 -0.38 -3.07
C VAL A 100 1.67 -1.16 -3.83
N VAL A 101 1.59 -2.48 -3.77
CA VAL A 101 2.45 -3.41 -4.48
C VAL A 101 1.60 -4.24 -5.44
N VAL A 102 1.90 -4.16 -6.73
CA VAL A 102 1.31 -4.95 -7.82
C VAL A 102 2.26 -6.09 -8.14
N ILE A 103 1.77 -7.33 -8.10
CA ILE A 103 2.60 -8.53 -8.06
C ILE A 103 2.08 -9.52 -9.10
N ASP A 104 2.93 -9.96 -10.04
CA ASP A 104 2.63 -11.14 -10.85
C ASP A 104 2.78 -12.41 -10.01
N TYR A 105 1.97 -13.42 -10.32
CA TYR A 105 2.04 -14.70 -9.60
C TYR A 105 3.21 -15.56 -10.09
N ALA A 106 3.42 -15.65 -11.40
CA ALA A 106 4.21 -16.71 -12.02
C ALA A 106 5.66 -16.28 -12.26
N MET A 107 6.38 -16.02 -11.17
CA MET A 107 7.79 -15.61 -11.20
C MET A 107 8.73 -16.79 -10.83
N PRO A 108 9.92 -16.89 -11.46
CA PRO A 108 10.78 -18.07 -11.34
C PRO A 108 11.54 -18.20 -10.01
N ASP A 109 11.86 -17.08 -9.34
CA ASP A 109 12.70 -17.09 -8.14
C ASP A 109 11.89 -17.25 -6.84
N MET A 110 10.69 -16.67 -6.82
CA MET A 110 9.74 -16.64 -5.70
C MET A 110 8.39 -16.32 -6.33
N ASP A 111 7.36 -17.10 -6.04
CA ASP A 111 6.03 -16.83 -6.59
C ASP A 111 5.35 -15.64 -5.89
N GLY A 112 4.30 -15.10 -6.52
CA GLY A 112 3.63 -13.92 -5.99
C GLY A 112 2.99 -14.14 -4.61
N LEU A 113 2.61 -15.38 -4.24
CA LEU A 113 2.06 -15.66 -2.92
C LEU A 113 3.16 -15.72 -1.86
N GLU A 114 4.27 -16.39 -2.15
CA GLU A 114 5.44 -16.41 -1.28
C GLU A 114 5.92 -14.99 -0.98
N PHE A 115 5.88 -14.10 -1.97
CA PHE A 115 6.11 -12.66 -1.76
C PHE A 115 5.10 -12.06 -0.78
N CYS A 116 3.80 -12.29 -1.00
CA CYS A 116 2.74 -11.73 -0.15
C CYS A 116 2.82 -12.23 1.30
N GLU A 117 3.22 -13.49 1.51
CA GLU A 117 3.44 -14.10 2.81
C GLU A 117 4.69 -13.51 3.48
N ALA A 118 5.80 -13.35 2.76
CA ALA A 118 7.01 -12.71 3.29
C ALA A 118 6.80 -11.23 3.62
N ALA A 119 5.93 -10.55 2.88
CA ALA A 119 5.54 -9.16 3.12
C ALA A 119 4.30 -9.02 4.03
N ALA A 120 3.84 -10.09 4.70
CA ALA A 120 2.58 -10.09 5.46
C ALA A 120 2.50 -8.97 6.51
N ASP A 121 3.59 -8.76 7.24
CA ASP A 121 3.70 -7.78 8.32
C ASP A 121 4.00 -6.35 7.82
N LEU A 122 4.30 -6.18 6.54
CA LEU A 122 4.57 -4.86 5.96
C LEU A 122 3.25 -4.11 5.75
N PRO A 123 3.17 -2.82 6.14
CA PRO A 123 1.97 -2.03 5.98
C PRO A 123 1.85 -1.57 4.53
N CYS A 124 1.60 -2.50 3.61
CA CYS A 124 1.35 -2.21 2.20
C CYS A 124 0.12 -2.98 1.71
N LYS A 125 -0.55 -2.38 0.74
CA LYS A 125 -1.66 -3.01 0.02
C LYS A 125 -1.12 -3.79 -1.16
N LYS A 126 -1.72 -4.94 -1.43
CA LYS A 126 -1.17 -5.96 -2.33
C LYS A 126 -2.21 -6.31 -3.38
N ILE A 127 -1.85 -6.12 -4.64
CA ILE A 127 -2.67 -6.45 -5.81
C ILE A 127 -1.98 -7.59 -6.53
N MET A 128 -2.64 -8.74 -6.62
CA MET A 128 -2.19 -9.83 -7.48
C MET A 128 -2.70 -9.57 -8.90
N PHE A 129 -1.80 -9.30 -9.84
CA PHE A 129 -2.11 -8.99 -11.24
C PHE A 129 -1.44 -10.02 -12.15
N THR A 130 -2.18 -11.01 -12.64
CA THR A 130 -1.55 -12.15 -13.33
C THR A 130 -2.42 -12.79 -14.41
N ALA A 131 -1.76 -13.53 -15.31
CA ALA A 131 -2.40 -14.33 -16.36
C ALA A 131 -2.55 -15.81 -15.99
N ARG A 132 -1.90 -16.29 -14.92
CA ARG A 132 -1.67 -17.74 -14.70
C ARG A 132 -2.24 -18.29 -13.38
N ALA A 133 -2.97 -17.50 -12.61
CA ALA A 133 -3.52 -17.96 -11.32
C ALA A 133 -4.98 -18.42 -11.42
N ASP A 134 -5.29 -19.52 -10.73
CA ASP A 134 -6.65 -19.99 -10.52
C ASP A 134 -7.39 -19.03 -9.56
N ALA A 135 -8.66 -18.75 -9.84
CA ALA A 135 -9.52 -17.97 -8.95
C ALA A 135 -9.64 -18.61 -7.56
N SER A 136 -9.61 -19.95 -7.47
CA SER A 136 -9.71 -20.64 -6.19
C SER A 136 -8.59 -20.25 -5.22
N PHE A 137 -7.36 -20.14 -5.74
CA PHE A 137 -6.18 -19.75 -4.99
C PHE A 137 -6.21 -18.26 -4.60
N ALA A 138 -6.62 -17.40 -5.52
CA ALA A 138 -6.76 -15.96 -5.25
C ALA A 138 -7.79 -15.68 -4.14
N VAL A 139 -8.92 -16.40 -4.15
CA VAL A 139 -9.95 -16.28 -3.10
C VAL A 139 -9.39 -16.70 -1.75
N ALA A 140 -8.60 -17.79 -1.69
CA ALA A 140 -7.97 -18.22 -0.45
C ALA A 140 -6.96 -17.16 0.08
N ALA A 141 -6.12 -16.61 -0.79
CA ALA A 141 -5.17 -15.56 -0.41
C ALA A 141 -5.88 -14.28 0.06
N PHE A 142 -6.98 -13.90 -0.60
CA PHE A 142 -7.80 -12.76 -0.20
C PHE A 142 -8.47 -12.98 1.16
N ASN A 143 -9.06 -14.15 1.38
CA ASN A 143 -9.71 -14.50 2.66
C ASN A 143 -8.71 -14.57 3.83
N ARG A 144 -7.45 -14.92 3.56
CA ARG A 144 -6.34 -14.88 4.53
C ARG A 144 -5.79 -13.46 4.76
N GLY A 145 -6.27 -12.46 4.02
CA GLY A 145 -5.77 -11.08 4.10
C GLY A 145 -4.38 -10.89 3.48
N LEU A 146 -3.86 -11.87 2.72
CA LEU A 146 -2.55 -11.76 2.08
C LEU A 146 -2.55 -10.81 0.89
N ILE A 147 -3.68 -10.75 0.18
CA ILE A 147 -3.89 -9.82 -0.93
C ILE A 147 -5.17 -9.02 -0.70
N HIS A 148 -5.20 -7.81 -1.27
CA HIS A 148 -6.31 -6.88 -1.15
C HIS A 148 -7.11 -6.80 -2.44
N ARG A 149 -6.49 -7.13 -3.58
CA ARG A 149 -7.16 -7.28 -4.87
C ARG A 149 -6.51 -8.39 -5.69
N PHE A 150 -7.32 -9.00 -6.54
CA PHE A 150 -6.91 -9.96 -7.55
C PHE A 150 -7.50 -9.52 -8.88
N ILE A 151 -6.67 -9.39 -9.90
CA ILE A 151 -7.05 -8.93 -11.24
C ILE A 151 -6.37 -9.85 -12.25
N ARG A 152 -7.15 -10.32 -13.23
CA ARG A 152 -6.63 -11.17 -14.31
C ARG A 152 -6.17 -10.31 -15.47
N LYS A 153 -4.90 -10.44 -15.86
CA LYS A 153 -4.29 -9.71 -17.00
C LYS A 153 -5.03 -9.87 -18.33
N GLN A 154 -5.79 -10.95 -18.49
CA GLN A 154 -6.51 -11.28 -19.72
C GLN A 154 -7.90 -10.63 -19.80
N GLU A 155 -8.38 -10.01 -18.72
CA GLU A 155 -9.67 -9.31 -18.75
C GLU A 155 -9.57 -8.05 -19.63
N PRO A 156 -10.61 -7.72 -20.42
CA PRO A 156 -10.55 -6.60 -21.36
C PRO A 156 -10.29 -5.24 -20.69
N ASP A 157 -10.76 -5.09 -19.46
CA ASP A 157 -10.67 -3.89 -18.62
C ASP A 157 -9.65 -4.05 -17.48
N ALA A 158 -8.75 -5.04 -17.58
CA ALA A 158 -7.81 -5.37 -16.51
C ALA A 158 -6.92 -4.19 -16.08
N LEU A 159 -6.53 -3.34 -17.04
CA LEU A 159 -5.70 -2.17 -16.76
C LEU A 159 -6.50 -1.04 -16.09
N ASP A 160 -7.70 -0.75 -16.57
CA ASP A 160 -8.62 0.21 -15.94
C ASP A 160 -8.97 -0.23 -14.50
N GLN A 161 -9.22 -1.53 -14.32
CA GLN A 161 -9.44 -2.12 -13.00
C GLN A 161 -8.21 -1.98 -12.10
N LEU A 162 -7.00 -2.13 -12.64
CA LEU A 162 -5.76 -2.01 -11.90
C LEU A 162 -5.54 -0.57 -11.42
N GLU A 163 -5.74 0.42 -12.28
CA GLU A 163 -5.63 1.84 -11.93
C GLU A 163 -6.62 2.21 -10.82
N ALA A 164 -7.90 1.88 -11.01
CA ALA A 164 -8.92 2.14 -10.00
C ALA A 164 -8.61 1.42 -8.67
N ALA A 165 -8.06 0.20 -8.73
CA ALA A 165 -7.64 -0.54 -7.54
C ALA A 165 -6.45 0.10 -6.83
N ILE A 166 -5.45 0.60 -7.57
CA ILE A 166 -4.30 1.31 -6.99
C ILE A 166 -4.79 2.54 -6.23
N ASP A 167 -5.61 3.39 -6.84
CA ASP A 167 -6.12 4.61 -6.21
C ASP A 167 -6.94 4.31 -4.95
N ALA A 168 -7.86 3.34 -5.05
CA ALA A 168 -8.69 2.93 -3.92
C ALA A 168 -7.87 2.36 -2.76
N LEU A 169 -6.83 1.57 -3.06
CA LEU A 169 -5.99 0.95 -2.05
C LEU A 169 -4.99 1.94 -1.44
N GLN A 170 -4.47 2.90 -2.19
CA GLN A 170 -3.69 4.01 -1.62
C GLN A 170 -4.54 4.79 -0.61
N ASN A 171 -5.80 5.10 -0.93
CA ASN A 171 -6.68 5.76 0.03
C ASN A 171 -6.96 4.88 1.26
N THR A 172 -7.21 3.59 1.05
CA THR A 172 -7.44 2.62 2.14
C THR A 172 -6.22 2.51 3.05
N TYR A 173 -5.00 2.56 2.51
CA TYR A 173 -3.77 2.59 3.30
C TYR A 173 -3.78 3.72 4.33
N PHE A 174 -4.04 4.96 3.91
CA PHE A 174 -4.06 6.12 4.82
C PHE A 174 -5.23 6.07 5.81
N LEU A 175 -6.38 5.52 5.40
CA LEU A 175 -7.51 5.31 6.31
C LEU A 175 -7.18 4.28 7.40
N ASP A 176 -6.50 3.20 7.04
CA ASP A 176 -6.09 2.17 7.99
C ASP A 176 -5.03 2.70 8.96
N GLN A 177 -4.04 3.47 8.47
CA GLN A 177 -3.07 4.13 9.36
C GLN A 177 -3.77 5.05 10.37
N SER A 178 -4.75 5.83 9.92
CA SER A 178 -5.53 6.71 10.80
C SER A 178 -6.36 5.94 11.85
N ARG A 179 -6.76 4.69 11.57
CA ARG A 179 -7.57 3.84 12.45
C ARG A 179 -6.75 3.01 13.41
N SER A 180 -5.64 2.42 12.94
CA SER A 180 -4.73 1.62 13.76
C SER A 180 -4.18 2.40 14.94
N GLN A 181 -4.06 3.71 14.79
CA GLN A 181 -3.65 4.63 15.86
C GLN A 181 -4.81 5.02 16.79
N ALA A 182 -6.04 5.11 16.28
CA ALA A 182 -7.24 5.37 17.10
C ALA A 182 -7.66 4.16 17.95
N GLY A 183 -7.27 2.94 17.55
CA GLY A 183 -7.55 1.69 18.28
C GLY A 183 -6.50 1.30 19.33
N GLN A 184 -5.46 2.11 19.51
CA GLN A 184 -4.46 1.97 20.59
C GLN A 184 -4.82 2.81 21.83
N LEU A 185 -6.07 3.25 21.92
CA LEU A 185 -6.67 4.07 22.98
C LEU A 185 -7.59 3.23 23.86
#